data_AF-A0A1H9B681-F1
#
_entry.id   AF-A0A1H9B681-F1
#
_cell.length_a   1.000
_cell.length_b   1.000
_cell.length_c   1.000
_cell.angle_alpha   90.00
_cell.angle_beta   90.00
_cell.angle_gamma   90.00
#
_symmetry.space_group_name_H-M   'P 1'
#
loop_
_entity.id
_entity.type
_entity.pdbx_description
1 polymer ?
#
loop_
_entity_poly.entity_id
_entity_poly.type
_entity_poly.pdbx_seq_one_letter_code
_entity_poly.pdbx_strand_id
1 'polypeptide(L)'
;MKPIYLLLLLFMAIGFFACTEDPTQVATELVPQPEGKVLDAQNFADLTGFMVEFGLFEEGNLVDLEDYGSEDLRFYLNDKGELDLDFLTKGGVSGKMTIEEALAHAPVRNWRETIELSFDEKEAPRLQEWLTQNFAGAEYLDLRISYLVNGTIVFSGLQPPAEDLIEFEAVPLI
;
A
#
# COMPACT_ATOMS: atom_id res chain seq x y z
N MET A 1 -3.53 -25.92 -40.10
CA MET A 1 -3.46 -25.50 -38.68
C MET A 1 -4.80 -24.86 -38.33
N LYS A 2 -5.42 -25.24 -37.20
CA LYS A 2 -6.85 -24.98 -36.92
C LYS A 2 -7.11 -23.49 -36.58
N PRO A 3 -8.22 -22.89 -37.06
CA PRO A 3 -8.57 -21.47 -36.83
C PRO A 3 -8.89 -21.10 -35.38
N ILE A 4 -8.91 -22.08 -34.47
CA ILE A 4 -9.14 -21.89 -33.02
C ILE A 4 -8.00 -21.10 -32.36
N TYR A 5 -6.76 -21.25 -32.83
CA TYR A 5 -5.62 -20.55 -32.23
C TYR A 5 -5.62 -19.03 -32.50
N LEU A 6 -6.31 -18.57 -33.55
CA LEU A 6 -6.43 -17.15 -33.88
C LEU A 6 -7.48 -16.43 -33.01
N LEU A 7 -8.53 -17.16 -32.58
CA LEU A 7 -9.53 -16.66 -31.64
C LEU A 7 -8.98 -16.51 -30.21
N LEU A 8 -8.10 -17.43 -29.77
CA LEU A 8 -7.44 -17.33 -28.46
C LEU A 8 -6.52 -16.11 -28.34
N LEU A 9 -5.81 -15.75 -29.42
CA LEU A 9 -5.00 -14.53 -29.45
C LEU A 9 -5.86 -13.25 -29.46
N LEU A 10 -7.05 -13.31 -30.07
CA LEU A 10 -7.98 -12.17 -30.06
C LEU A 10 -8.58 -11.94 -28.66
N PHE A 11 -8.82 -13.00 -27.87
CA PHE A 11 -9.31 -12.85 -26.49
C PHE A 11 -8.24 -12.36 -25.52
N MET A 12 -6.95 -12.69 -25.72
CA MET A 12 -5.86 -12.05 -24.97
C MET A 12 -5.77 -10.55 -25.28
N ALA A 13 -6.04 -10.13 -26.51
CA ALA A 13 -6.01 -8.73 -26.90
C ALA A 13 -7.23 -7.93 -26.43
N ILE A 14 -8.33 -8.55 -26.01
CA ILE A 14 -9.50 -7.84 -25.46
C ILE A 14 -9.49 -7.85 -23.92
N GLY A 15 -8.85 -8.85 -23.30
CA GLY A 15 -8.62 -8.89 -21.85
C GLY A 15 -7.66 -7.82 -21.31
N PHE A 16 -6.86 -7.20 -22.19
CA PHE A 16 -5.93 -6.10 -21.83
C PHE A 16 -6.52 -4.68 -22.00
N PHE A 17 -7.75 -4.54 -22.52
CA PHE A 17 -8.33 -3.20 -22.81
C PHE A 17 -9.51 -2.80 -21.90
N ALA A 18 -9.78 -3.54 -20.81
CA ALA A 18 -10.80 -3.16 -19.83
C ALA A 18 -10.26 -2.53 -18.53
N CYS A 19 -8.93 -2.43 -18.36
CA CYS A 19 -8.30 -1.57 -17.35
C CYS A 19 -7.29 -0.67 -18.06
N THR A 20 -7.80 0.27 -18.87
CA THR A 20 -7.02 1.47 -19.19
C THR A 20 -7.39 2.54 -18.18
N GLU A 21 -7.07 2.27 -16.92
CA GLU A 21 -6.78 3.36 -16.00
C GLU A 21 -5.40 3.88 -16.38
N ASP A 22 -5.36 5.16 -16.66
CA ASP A 22 -4.18 5.88 -17.08
C ASP A 22 -3.11 5.78 -15.96
N PRO A 23 -1.94 5.14 -16.20
CA PRO A 23 -0.89 5.06 -15.18
C PRO A 23 -0.24 6.42 -14.89
N THR A 24 -0.72 7.51 -15.51
CA THR A 24 -0.34 8.90 -15.20
C THR A 24 -1.43 9.71 -14.49
N GLN A 25 -2.58 9.11 -14.17
CA GLN A 25 -3.48 9.72 -13.18
C GLN A 25 -2.85 9.57 -11.80
N VAL A 26 -2.04 10.57 -11.45
CA VAL A 26 -1.66 10.86 -10.08
C VAL A 26 -2.98 11.12 -9.33
N ALA A 27 -3.55 10.08 -8.73
CA ALA A 27 -4.73 10.18 -7.88
C ALA A 27 -4.33 10.94 -6.61
N THR A 28 -4.33 12.26 -6.72
CA THR A 28 -4.08 13.18 -5.60
C THR A 28 -5.37 13.73 -5.00
N GLU A 29 -6.51 13.19 -5.43
CA GLU A 29 -7.80 13.45 -4.80
C GLU A 29 -8.17 12.19 -4.02
N LEU A 30 -8.07 12.28 -2.69
CA LEU A 30 -8.64 11.29 -1.78
C LEU A 30 -10.13 11.15 -2.10
N VAL A 31 -10.54 9.95 -2.51
CA VAL A 31 -11.94 9.72 -2.89
C VAL A 31 -12.78 9.63 -1.61
N PRO A 32 -13.87 10.42 -1.46
CA PRO A 32 -14.75 10.30 -0.30
C PRO A 32 -15.37 8.89 -0.26
N GLN A 33 -15.30 8.24 0.90
CA GLN A 33 -15.76 6.87 1.07
C GLN A 33 -17.30 6.82 1.20
N PRO A 34 -17.96 5.72 0.76
CA PRO A 34 -19.34 5.42 1.15
C PRO A 34 -19.47 5.22 2.67
N GLU A 35 -20.50 5.80 3.27
CA GLU A 35 -20.82 5.64 4.69
C GLU A 35 -20.99 4.15 5.09
N GLY A 36 -20.37 3.75 6.20
CA GLY A 36 -20.66 2.49 6.90
C GLY A 36 -19.93 1.25 6.39
N LYS A 37 -18.89 1.39 5.54
CA LYS A 37 -18.03 0.26 5.14
C LYS A 37 -16.79 0.20 6.03
N VAL A 38 -16.54 -0.99 6.59
CA VAL A 38 -15.42 -1.22 7.49
C VAL A 38 -14.54 -2.35 6.96
N LEU A 39 -13.24 -2.23 7.19
CA LEU A 39 -12.24 -3.23 6.86
C LEU A 39 -12.40 -4.45 7.77
N ASP A 40 -12.27 -5.64 7.20
CA ASP A 40 -12.35 -6.91 7.92
C ASP A 40 -11.15 -7.84 7.64
N ALA A 41 -11.17 -9.01 8.25
CA ALA A 41 -10.12 -10.01 8.11
C ALA A 41 -9.91 -10.49 6.66
N GLN A 42 -10.96 -10.49 5.83
CA GLN A 42 -10.85 -10.86 4.42
C GLN A 42 -10.16 -9.74 3.64
N ASN A 43 -10.51 -8.48 3.89
CA ASN A 43 -9.84 -7.34 3.26
C ASN A 43 -8.33 -7.32 3.59
N PHE A 44 -7.96 -7.64 4.84
CA PHE A 44 -6.55 -7.76 5.21
C PHE A 44 -5.87 -8.99 4.61
N ALA A 45 -6.59 -10.10 4.41
CA ALA A 45 -6.07 -11.25 3.66
C ALA A 45 -5.72 -10.84 2.22
N ASP A 46 -6.64 -10.14 1.55
CA ASP A 46 -6.45 -9.67 0.18
C ASP A 46 -5.26 -8.69 0.10
N LEU A 47 -5.19 -7.71 1.02
CA LEU A 47 -4.07 -6.76 1.12
C LEU A 47 -2.71 -7.45 1.25
N THR A 48 -2.59 -8.37 2.21
CA THR A 48 -1.33 -9.10 2.43
C THR A 48 -0.98 -10.00 1.25
N GLY A 49 -1.98 -10.59 0.59
CA GLY A 49 -1.80 -11.32 -0.66
C GLY A 49 -1.21 -10.44 -1.76
N PHE A 50 -1.76 -9.24 -1.98
CA PHE A 50 -1.19 -8.28 -2.93
C PHE A 50 0.25 -7.90 -2.56
N MET A 51 0.55 -7.62 -1.29
CA MET A 51 1.92 -7.30 -0.86
C MET A 51 2.93 -8.42 -1.15
N VAL A 52 2.52 -9.69 -1.01
CA VAL A 52 3.34 -10.84 -1.40
C VAL A 52 3.52 -10.89 -2.91
N GLU A 53 2.44 -10.73 -3.69
CA GLU A 53 2.51 -10.76 -5.17
C GLU A 53 3.37 -9.62 -5.76
N PHE A 54 3.37 -8.45 -5.12
CA PHE A 54 4.24 -7.33 -5.46
C PHE A 54 5.69 -7.51 -4.97
N GLY A 55 5.98 -8.59 -4.26
CA GLY A 55 7.33 -8.94 -3.83
C GLY A 55 7.85 -8.06 -2.70
N LEU A 56 6.97 -7.51 -1.84
CA LEU A 56 7.35 -6.64 -0.72
C LEU A 56 8.27 -7.35 0.30
N PHE A 57 8.09 -8.67 0.45
CA PHE A 57 8.88 -9.50 1.35
C PHE A 57 10.13 -10.09 0.69
N GLU A 58 10.42 -9.75 -0.57
CA GLU A 58 11.59 -10.25 -1.28
C GLU A 58 12.73 -9.23 -1.21
N GLU A 59 13.80 -9.57 -0.48
CA GLU A 59 14.99 -8.70 -0.35
C GLU A 59 15.61 -8.32 -1.71
N GLY A 60 15.51 -9.23 -2.71
CA GLY A 60 16.05 -9.02 -4.05
C GLY A 60 15.33 -7.97 -4.89
N ASN A 61 14.14 -7.51 -4.48
CA ASN A 61 13.40 -6.43 -5.15
C ASN A 61 13.85 -5.04 -4.69
N LEU A 62 14.71 -4.95 -3.66
CA LEU A 62 15.39 -3.72 -3.29
C LEU A 62 16.56 -3.48 -4.25
N VAL A 63 16.46 -2.42 -5.06
CA VAL A 63 17.44 -2.10 -6.11
C VAL A 63 18.79 -1.65 -5.53
N ASP A 64 18.81 -1.15 -4.29
CA ASP A 64 20.02 -0.79 -3.54
C ASP A 64 19.85 -1.08 -2.04
N LEU A 65 20.78 -1.84 -1.45
CA LEU A 65 20.79 -2.20 -0.03
C LEU A 65 21.22 -1.04 0.88
N GLU A 66 21.53 0.12 0.31
CA GLU A 66 21.76 1.37 1.05
C GLU A 66 20.57 2.35 0.90
N ASP A 67 19.58 2.06 0.06
CA ASP A 67 18.39 2.88 -0.19
C ASP A 67 17.19 2.40 0.62
N TYR A 68 17.05 2.95 1.82
CA TYR A 68 15.92 2.66 2.71
C TYR A 68 14.87 3.77 2.65
N GLY A 69 13.66 3.39 2.25
CA GLY A 69 12.54 4.30 2.05
C GLY A 69 11.40 4.07 3.04
N SER A 70 10.49 5.04 3.10
CA SER A 70 9.23 4.95 3.81
C SER A 70 8.12 5.44 2.88
N GLU A 71 6.97 4.76 2.89
CA GLU A 71 5.77 5.16 2.16
C GLU A 71 4.56 5.12 3.08
N ASP A 72 3.71 6.14 2.96
CA ASP A 72 2.46 6.24 3.71
C ASP A 72 1.28 6.01 2.76
N LEU A 73 0.45 5.04 3.11
CA LEU A 73 -0.69 4.57 2.33
C LEU A 73 -1.95 4.66 3.19
N ARG A 74 -3.08 4.92 2.54
CA ARG A 74 -4.41 4.80 3.15
C ARG A 74 -5.19 3.71 2.45
N PHE A 75 -5.73 2.78 3.23
CA PHE A 75 -6.57 1.69 2.78
C PHE A 75 -8.01 1.92 3.24
N TYR A 76 -8.96 1.66 2.34
CA TYR A 76 -10.39 1.82 2.57
C TYR A 76 -11.20 0.96 1.60
N LEU A 77 -12.50 0.83 1.85
CA LEU A 77 -13.44 0.19 0.92
C LEU A 77 -14.17 1.25 0.10
N ASN A 78 -14.04 1.21 -1.23
CA ASN A 78 -14.70 2.15 -2.13
C ASN A 78 -16.23 1.91 -2.23
N ASP A 79 -16.95 2.70 -3.04
CA ASP A 79 -18.40 2.60 -3.27
C ASP A 79 -18.89 1.21 -3.70
N LYS A 80 -18.04 0.41 -4.33
CA LYS A 80 -18.35 -0.97 -4.75
C LYS A 80 -18.06 -2.01 -3.66
N GLY A 81 -17.36 -1.62 -2.60
CA GLY A 81 -16.95 -2.51 -1.51
C GLY A 81 -15.66 -3.26 -1.82
N GLU A 82 -14.89 -2.73 -2.77
CA GLU A 82 -13.58 -3.24 -3.15
C GLU A 82 -12.52 -2.49 -2.34
N LEU A 83 -11.42 -3.17 -2.00
CA LEU A 83 -10.28 -2.57 -1.32
C LEU A 83 -9.59 -1.59 -2.28
N ASP A 84 -9.43 -0.36 -1.82
CA ASP A 84 -8.76 0.72 -2.52
C ASP A 84 -7.58 1.25 -1.71
N LEU A 85 -6.65 1.92 -2.39
CA LEU A 85 -5.48 2.51 -1.76
C LEU A 85 -5.18 3.90 -2.30
N ASP A 86 -4.92 4.84 -1.39
CA ASP A 86 -4.43 6.18 -1.71
C ASP A 86 -3.01 6.36 -1.16
N PHE A 87 -2.12 6.92 -1.97
CA PHE A 87 -0.81 7.37 -1.50
C PHE A 87 -0.98 8.68 -0.73
N LEU A 88 -0.51 8.69 0.52
CA LEU A 88 -0.60 9.85 1.39
C LEU A 88 0.59 10.79 1.21
N THR A 89 1.66 10.34 0.56
CA THR A 89 2.79 11.20 0.19
C THR A 89 2.95 11.23 -1.33
N LYS A 90 3.32 12.41 -1.88
CA LYS A 90 3.65 12.53 -3.31
C LYS A 90 5.12 12.21 -3.49
N GLY A 91 5.39 10.95 -3.80
CA GLY A 91 6.74 10.46 -4.08
C GLY A 91 7.31 9.70 -2.90
N GLY A 92 7.14 8.38 -2.92
CA GLY A 92 7.93 7.47 -2.11
C GLY A 92 9.39 7.83 -2.26
N VAL A 93 10.03 8.17 -1.13
CA VAL A 93 11.37 8.75 -1.15
C VAL A 93 12.34 7.71 -1.68
N SER A 94 12.77 7.91 -2.91
CA SER A 94 13.71 7.07 -3.64
C SER A 94 15.14 7.47 -3.27
N GLY A 95 15.73 6.73 -2.34
CA GLY A 95 17.17 6.55 -2.17
C GLY A 95 17.99 7.73 -1.63
N LYS A 96 19.08 7.37 -0.95
CA LYS A 96 20.12 8.25 -0.37
C LYS A 96 19.78 9.06 0.89
N MET A 97 18.67 8.77 1.57
CA MET A 97 18.32 9.40 2.84
C MET A 97 18.41 8.40 4.00
N THR A 98 18.80 8.87 5.18
CA THR A 98 18.71 8.06 6.40
C THR A 98 17.24 7.85 6.78
N ILE A 99 16.95 6.82 7.59
CA ILE A 99 15.60 6.60 8.16
C ILE A 99 15.10 7.87 8.87
N GLU A 100 15.98 8.60 9.55
CA GLU A 100 15.64 9.85 10.24
C GLU A 100 15.28 10.99 9.27
N GLU A 101 15.97 11.07 8.13
CA GLU A 101 15.66 12.01 7.05
C GLU A 101 14.33 11.64 6.36
N ALA A 102 14.12 10.37 6.03
CA ALA A 102 12.85 9.89 5.48
C ALA A 102 11.67 10.14 6.42
N LEU A 103 11.85 9.88 7.72
CA LEU A 103 10.84 10.16 8.76
C LEU A 103 10.61 11.66 8.97
N ALA A 104 11.62 12.51 8.77
CA ALA A 104 11.50 13.97 8.85
C ALA A 104 10.74 14.57 7.65
N HIS A 105 10.74 13.90 6.50
CA HIS A 105 10.00 14.29 5.31
C HIS A 105 8.55 13.77 5.29
N ALA A 106 8.27 12.72 6.05
CA ALA A 106 6.91 12.21 6.19
C ALA A 106 6.14 12.98 7.28
N PRO A 107 4.81 13.13 7.17
CA PRO A 107 4.00 13.75 8.21
C PRO A 107 4.25 13.09 9.57
N VAL A 108 4.42 13.89 10.62
CA VAL A 108 4.52 13.38 11.99
C VAL A 108 3.13 12.95 12.42
N ARG A 109 2.92 11.64 12.56
CA ARG A 109 1.64 11.04 12.96
C ARG A 109 1.82 10.22 14.21
N ASN A 110 0.79 10.18 15.05
CA ASN A 110 0.77 9.34 16.24
C ASN A 110 0.38 7.91 15.85
N TRP A 111 1.33 7.20 15.21
CA TRP A 111 1.16 5.79 14.89
C TRP A 111 0.81 5.00 16.15
N ARG A 112 -0.28 4.23 16.08
CA ARG A 112 -0.86 3.58 17.25
C ARG A 112 -0.22 2.23 17.51
N GLU A 113 -0.05 1.45 16.45
CA GLU A 113 0.48 0.10 16.52
C GLU A 113 1.63 -0.02 15.52
N THR A 114 2.61 -0.87 15.85
CA THR A 114 3.75 -1.15 14.99
C THR A 114 4.07 -2.64 15.02
N ILE A 115 4.49 -3.18 13.88
CA ILE A 115 5.06 -4.53 13.77
C ILE A 115 6.32 -4.48 12.91
N GLU A 116 7.35 -5.20 13.36
CA GLU A 116 8.58 -5.43 12.62
C GLU A 116 8.54 -6.83 12.01
N LEU A 117 8.90 -6.95 10.73
CA LEU A 117 8.92 -8.19 9.95
C LEU A 117 10.25 -8.31 9.21
N SER A 118 10.65 -9.53 8.85
CA SER A 118 11.78 -9.77 7.95
C SER A 118 11.33 -9.82 6.49
N PHE A 119 12.28 -9.72 5.56
CA PHE A 119 12.09 -10.08 4.15
C PHE A 119 11.96 -11.61 3.98
N ASP A 120 10.83 -12.16 4.45
CA ASP A 120 10.42 -13.55 4.23
C ASP A 120 8.90 -13.56 4.04
N GLU A 121 8.40 -14.09 2.93
CA GLU A 121 6.97 -14.21 2.65
C GLU A 121 6.20 -14.97 3.75
N LYS A 122 6.89 -15.81 4.54
CA LYS A 122 6.28 -16.48 5.71
C LYS A 122 5.87 -15.52 6.82
N GLU A 123 6.28 -14.26 6.76
CA GLU A 123 5.83 -13.19 7.65
C GLU A 123 4.46 -12.61 7.24
N ALA A 124 3.98 -12.87 6.01
CA ALA A 124 2.70 -12.36 5.55
C ALA A 124 1.49 -12.78 6.43
N PRO A 125 1.38 -14.04 6.90
CA PRO A 125 0.34 -14.42 7.87
C PRO A 125 0.43 -13.63 9.19
N ARG A 126 1.64 -13.28 9.63
CA ARG A 126 1.86 -12.51 10.86
C ARG A 126 1.40 -11.06 10.69
N LEU A 127 1.66 -10.48 9.51
CA LEU A 127 1.13 -9.18 9.13
C LEU A 127 -0.40 -9.19 9.08
N GLN A 128 -1.00 -10.20 8.44
CA GLN A 128 -2.45 -10.32 8.33
C GLN A 128 -3.12 -10.42 9.70
N GLU A 129 -2.57 -11.27 10.58
CA GLU A 129 -3.07 -11.43 11.94
C GLU A 129 -2.98 -10.12 12.71
N TRP A 130 -1.86 -9.41 12.63
CA TRP A 130 -1.66 -8.12 13.28
C TRP A 130 -2.65 -7.06 12.75
N LEU A 131 -2.86 -6.97 11.44
CA LEU A 131 -3.83 -6.05 10.83
C LEU A 131 -5.25 -6.34 11.34
N THR A 132 -5.65 -7.60 11.33
CA THR A 132 -6.97 -8.04 11.76
C THR A 132 -7.21 -7.75 13.24
N GLN A 133 -6.23 -8.02 14.10
CA GLN A 133 -6.38 -7.81 15.55
C GLN A 133 -6.52 -6.33 15.92
N ASN A 134 -5.84 -5.44 15.19
CA ASN A 134 -5.73 -4.04 15.58
C ASN A 134 -6.68 -3.10 14.82
N PHE A 135 -7.08 -3.46 13.59
CA PHE A 135 -7.78 -2.54 12.69
C PHE A 135 -9.05 -3.13 12.06
N ALA A 136 -9.46 -4.36 12.40
CA ALA A 136 -10.76 -4.85 11.97
C ALA A 136 -11.88 -3.97 12.54
N GLY A 137 -12.82 -3.56 11.69
CA GLY A 137 -13.87 -2.61 12.02
C GLY A 137 -13.51 -1.14 11.79
N ALA A 138 -12.29 -0.84 11.32
CA ALA A 138 -11.92 0.52 10.93
C ALA A 138 -12.50 0.88 9.54
N GLU A 139 -12.98 2.11 9.36
CA GLU A 139 -13.43 2.62 8.06
C GLU A 139 -12.23 2.91 7.14
N TYR A 140 -11.16 3.44 7.74
CA TYR A 140 -9.89 3.76 7.11
C TYR A 140 -8.73 3.18 7.92
N LEU A 141 -7.68 2.79 7.22
CA LEU A 141 -6.42 2.39 7.81
C LEU A 141 -5.29 3.14 7.10
N ASP A 142 -4.55 3.94 7.85
CA ASP A 142 -3.30 4.51 7.36
C ASP A 142 -2.16 3.60 7.78
N LEU A 143 -1.30 3.22 6.83
CA LEU A 143 -0.12 2.39 7.03
C LEU A 143 1.12 3.11 6.52
N ARG A 144 2.14 3.18 7.38
CA ARG A 144 3.51 3.47 6.99
C ARG A 144 4.28 2.18 6.83
N ILE A 145 4.90 1.99 5.68
CA ILE A 145 5.81 0.87 5.39
C ILE A 145 7.20 1.44 5.30
N SER A 146 8.09 1.04 6.22
CA SER A 146 9.47 1.50 6.24
C SER A 146 10.43 0.32 6.10
N TYR A 147 11.40 0.45 5.21
CA TYR A 147 12.47 -0.52 5.07
C TYR A 147 13.67 -0.03 5.88
N LEU A 148 14.33 -0.89 6.65
CA LEU A 148 15.45 -0.53 7.51
C LEU A 148 16.76 -1.22 7.09
N VAL A 149 17.88 -0.55 7.38
CA VAL A 149 19.26 -0.97 7.08
C VAL A 149 19.64 -2.36 7.55
N ASN A 150 18.98 -2.83 8.60
CA ASN A 150 19.21 -4.15 9.18
C ASN A 150 18.39 -5.27 8.51
N GLY A 151 17.76 -5.03 7.36
CA GLY A 151 16.92 -6.04 6.68
C GLY A 151 15.56 -6.23 7.34
N THR A 152 15.02 -5.19 7.98
CA THR A 152 13.71 -5.21 8.66
C THR A 152 12.71 -4.35 7.90
N ILE A 153 11.48 -4.84 7.78
CA ILE A 153 10.32 -4.09 7.31
C ILE A 153 9.51 -3.69 8.55
N VAL A 154 9.25 -2.41 8.71
CA VAL A 154 8.43 -1.87 9.79
C VAL A 154 7.12 -1.38 9.23
N PHE A 155 6.03 -1.98 9.70
CA PHE A 155 4.68 -1.49 9.47
C PHE A 155 4.22 -0.70 10.68
N SER A 156 3.78 0.54 10.47
CA SER A 156 3.12 1.34 11.50
C SER A 156 1.71 1.67 11.05
N GLY A 157 0.71 1.39 11.89
CA GLY A 157 -0.69 1.54 11.55
C GLY A 157 -1.44 2.47 12.49
N LEU A 158 -2.39 3.21 11.94
CA LEU A 158 -3.36 3.98 12.70
C LEU A 158 -4.70 4.03 11.96
N GLN A 159 -5.79 4.09 12.73
CA GLN A 159 -7.07 4.55 12.20
C GLN A 159 -7.07 6.08 12.27
N PRO A 160 -7.11 6.79 11.13
CA PRO A 160 -7.00 8.24 11.14
C PRO A 160 -8.21 8.89 11.81
N PRO A 161 -8.02 9.96 12.60
CA PRO A 161 -9.13 10.80 13.03
C PRO A 161 -9.75 11.51 11.82
N ALA A 162 -11.02 11.90 11.91
CA ALA A 162 -11.74 12.50 10.78
C ALA A 162 -11.08 13.78 10.22
N GLU A 163 -10.33 14.50 11.05
CA GLU A 163 -9.57 15.71 10.66
C GLU A 163 -8.38 15.40 9.73
N ASP A 164 -7.76 14.23 9.88
CA ASP A 164 -6.64 13.76 9.04
C ASP A 164 -7.11 13.17 7.70
N LEU A 165 -8.41 13.15 7.45
CA LEU A 165 -8.97 12.66 6.19
C LEU A 165 -8.88 13.71 5.07
N ILE A 166 -8.67 14.99 5.40
CA ILE A 166 -8.88 16.12 4.48
C ILE A 166 -7.55 16.72 3.98
N GLU A 167 -6.44 16.53 4.70
CA GLU A 167 -5.17 17.23 4.40
C GLU A 167 -3.99 16.25 4.30
N PHE A 168 -3.50 16.04 3.08
CA PHE A 168 -2.08 15.75 2.87
C PHE A 168 -1.54 16.81 1.92
N GLU A 169 -0.91 17.85 2.47
CA GLU A 169 -0.23 18.84 1.65
C GLU A 169 0.81 18.15 0.77
N ALA A 170 0.82 18.49 -0.52
CA ALA A 170 1.82 17.97 -1.45
C ALA A 170 3.22 18.35 -0.95
N VAL A 171 4.05 17.37 -0.60
CA VAL A 171 5.47 17.62 -0.31
C VAL A 171 6.11 18.15 -1.60
N PRO A 172 6.73 19.34 -1.59
CA PRO A 172 7.31 19.91 -2.80
C PRO A 172 8.48 19.05 -3.28
N LEU A 173 8.42 18.64 -4.56
CA LEU A 173 9.54 18.02 -5.26
C LEU A 173 10.69 19.05 -5.33
N ILE A 174 11.84 18.72 -4.72
CA ILE A 174 13.08 19.52 -4.82
C ILE A 174 13.90 19.06 -6.02
#